data_AF-A0A816FUK3-F1
#
_entry.id   AF-A0A816FUK3-F1
#
_cell.length_a   1.000
_cell.length_b   1.000
_cell.length_c   1.000
_cell.angle_alpha   90.00
_cell.angle_beta   90.00
_cell.angle_gamma   90.00
#
_symmetry.space_group_name_H-M   'P 1'
#
loop_
_entity.id
_entity.type
_entity.pdbx_description
1 polymer ?
#
loop_
_entity_poly.entity_id
_entity_poly.type
_entity_poly.pdbx_seq_one_letter_code
_entity_poly.pdbx_strand_id
1 'polypeptide(L)'
;MTECKIVVLYVIFYCTVKYSDAVFPRSPSLGCEHYLNDYEILRQLPFPVLINPERIYANESIATMHPAERVVNSLTLVEPNGVVPESIFCLKELQYLIIKHMVFTDDILPDSLANLQILRRLEIINTTITKMTNQLTSLKHLYWLTLVNCSLPQLPNLTNLSKVWHIELDHNHLSKLDGLDGETEA
;
A
#
# COMPACT_ATOMS: atom_id res chain seq x y z
N MET A 1 14.74 -31.36 12.79
CA MET A 1 14.96 -30.25 13.75
C MET A 1 16.12 -29.44 13.22
N THR A 2 15.84 -28.31 12.61
CA THR A 2 16.88 -27.40 12.12
C THR A 2 16.47 -26.03 12.60
N GLU A 3 17.08 -25.61 13.71
CA GLU A 3 16.95 -24.26 14.26
C GLU A 3 17.59 -23.28 13.27
N CYS A 4 16.78 -22.38 12.71
CA CYS A 4 17.31 -21.25 11.95
C CYS A 4 17.70 -20.16 12.96
N LYS A 5 18.97 -20.14 13.36
CA LYS A 5 19.56 -19.01 14.09
C LYS A 5 19.67 -17.83 13.13
N ILE A 6 18.76 -16.87 13.28
CA ILE A 6 18.81 -15.57 12.60
C ILE A 6 19.94 -14.77 13.27
N VAL A 7 21.09 -14.72 12.61
CA VAL A 7 22.18 -13.79 12.95
C VAL A 7 21.99 -12.53 12.12
N VAL A 8 21.74 -11.43 12.82
CA VAL A 8 21.72 -10.07 12.29
C VAL A 8 23.13 -9.69 11.86
N LEU A 9 23.36 -9.50 10.55
CA LEU A 9 24.46 -8.68 9.99
C LEU A 9 24.20 -8.41 8.49
N TYR A 10 24.07 -7.12 8.18
CA TYR A 10 23.91 -6.47 6.87
C TYR A 10 24.52 -7.20 5.67
N VAL A 11 23.67 -7.67 4.74
CA VAL A 11 23.79 -7.45 3.28
C VAL A 11 22.38 -7.62 2.69
N ILE A 12 21.94 -6.66 1.88
CA ILE A 12 20.81 -6.80 0.95
C ILE A 12 21.20 -7.90 -0.05
N PHE A 13 21.00 -9.15 0.34
CA PHE A 13 20.88 -10.24 -0.60
C PHE A 13 19.38 -10.49 -0.72
N TYR A 14 18.88 -10.43 -1.94
CA TYR A 14 17.68 -11.13 -2.33
C TYR A 14 17.84 -12.60 -1.93
N CYS A 15 17.57 -12.93 -0.67
CA CYS A 15 17.18 -14.27 -0.31
C CYS A 15 15.80 -14.45 -0.92
N THR A 16 15.82 -14.83 -2.20
CA THR A 16 14.84 -15.74 -2.75
C THR A 16 14.88 -17.00 -1.88
N VAL A 17 14.29 -16.93 -0.68
CA VAL A 17 13.54 -18.07 -0.22
C VAL A 17 12.51 -18.24 -1.32
N LYS A 18 12.80 -19.17 -2.23
CA LYS A 18 11.77 -19.73 -3.08
C LYS A 18 10.69 -20.20 -2.11
N TYR A 19 9.68 -19.37 -1.89
CA TYR A 19 8.32 -19.84 -1.66
C TYR A 19 7.90 -20.51 -2.97
N SER A 20 8.60 -21.59 -3.33
CA SER A 20 8.25 -22.43 -4.45
C SER A 20 6.92 -23.06 -4.10
N ASP A 21 5.93 -22.78 -4.95
CA ASP A 21 4.71 -23.55 -5.12
C ASP A 21 3.71 -23.52 -3.95
N ALA A 22 3.77 -22.51 -3.08
CA ALA A 22 2.56 -22.09 -2.39
C ALA A 22 1.68 -21.33 -3.39
N VAL A 23 0.92 -22.08 -4.19
CA VAL A 23 -0.31 -21.55 -4.78
C VAL A 23 -1.20 -21.21 -3.58
N PHE A 24 -1.05 -20.00 -3.05
CA PHE A 24 -2.11 -19.43 -2.23
C PHE A 24 -3.30 -19.38 -3.18
N PRO A 25 -4.37 -20.17 -2.93
CA PRO A 25 -5.57 -20.04 -3.74
C PRO A 25 -5.94 -18.57 -3.73
N ARG A 26 -6.44 -18.04 -4.86
CA ARG A 26 -7.13 -16.75 -4.86
C ARG A 26 -8.21 -16.87 -3.80
N SER A 27 -7.92 -16.43 -2.57
CA SER A 27 -8.94 -16.29 -1.55
C SER A 27 -9.95 -15.34 -2.18
N PRO A 28 -11.25 -15.68 -2.16
CA PRO A 28 -12.26 -14.74 -2.60
C PRO A 28 -11.98 -13.40 -1.94
N SER A 29 -12.19 -12.29 -2.66
CA SER A 29 -12.15 -10.94 -2.10
C SER A 29 -13.19 -10.89 -0.98
N LEU A 30 -12.77 -11.22 0.23
CA LEU A 30 -13.59 -11.19 1.42
C LEU A 30 -13.69 -9.73 1.84
N GLY A 31 -14.91 -9.25 2.03
CA GLY A 31 -15.12 -7.91 2.53
C GLY A 31 -14.56 -7.76 3.95
N CYS A 32 -14.39 -6.50 4.37
CA CYS A 32 -13.77 -6.19 5.65
C CYS A 32 -14.51 -6.74 6.87
N GLU A 33 -15.79 -7.07 6.73
CA GLU A 33 -16.62 -7.76 7.72
C GLU A 33 -16.11 -9.14 8.11
N HIS A 34 -15.24 -9.76 7.31
CA HIS A 34 -14.67 -11.08 7.59
C HIS A 34 -13.54 -11.05 8.63
N TYR A 35 -12.91 -9.88 8.84
CA TYR A 35 -11.75 -9.75 9.70
C TYR A 35 -12.15 -9.22 11.09
N LEU A 36 -11.83 -9.98 12.13
CA LEU A 36 -12.13 -9.60 13.51
C LEU A 36 -11.27 -8.43 14.00
N ASN A 37 -10.04 -8.31 13.49
CA ASN A 37 -9.08 -7.27 13.84
C ASN A 37 -7.94 -7.21 12.80
N ASP A 38 -7.10 -6.17 12.90
CA ASP A 38 -5.93 -5.97 12.05
C ASP A 38 -4.96 -7.15 12.07
N TYR A 39 -4.84 -7.85 13.21
CA TYR A 39 -3.93 -8.99 13.34
C TYR A 39 -4.34 -10.17 12.47
N GLU A 40 -5.64 -10.45 12.33
CA GLU A 40 -6.15 -11.48 11.40
C GLU A 40 -5.82 -11.13 9.94
N ILE A 41 -5.93 -9.86 9.56
CA ILE A 41 -5.55 -9.38 8.22
C ILE A 41 -4.06 -9.64 8.00
N LEU A 42 -3.21 -9.16 8.91
CA LEU A 42 -1.75 -9.24 8.79
C LEU A 42 -1.25 -10.70 8.75
N ARG A 43 -1.85 -11.59 9.55
CA ARG A 43 -1.46 -13.01 9.60
C ARG A 43 -1.75 -13.76 8.30
N GLN A 44 -2.72 -13.29 7.52
CA GLN A 44 -3.15 -13.90 6.27
C GLN A 44 -2.39 -13.37 5.05
N LEU A 45 -1.52 -12.37 5.21
CA LEU A 45 -0.73 -11.83 4.10
C LEU A 45 0.30 -12.87 3.60
N PRO A 46 0.47 -13.04 2.29
CA PRO A 46 1.32 -14.10 1.73
C PRO A 46 2.82 -13.79 1.77
N PHE A 47 3.22 -12.61 2.28
CA PHE A 47 4.60 -12.13 2.35
C PHE A 47 4.77 -11.20 3.57
N PRO A 48 6.02 -11.01 4.06
CA PRO A 48 6.29 -10.08 5.15
C PRO A 48 6.01 -8.63 4.72
N VAL A 49 5.48 -7.83 5.65
CA VAL A 49 5.22 -6.40 5.47
C VAL A 49 5.93 -5.58 6.53
N LEU A 50 6.17 -4.30 6.27
CA LEU A 50 6.67 -3.38 7.29
C LEU A 50 5.47 -2.64 7.89
N ILE A 51 5.37 -2.64 9.21
CA ILE A 51 4.29 -1.95 9.95
C ILE A 51 4.89 -0.93 10.90
N ASN A 52 4.21 0.22 11.03
CA ASN A 52 4.53 1.29 11.96
C ASN A 52 6.03 1.59 12.09
N PRO A 53 6.74 1.85 10.97
CA PRO A 53 8.16 2.09 11.06
C PRO A 53 8.43 3.34 11.90
N GLU A 54 9.37 3.25 12.85
CA GLU A 54 9.73 4.38 13.73
C GLU A 54 10.20 5.61 12.93
N ARG A 55 10.65 5.37 11.69
CA ARG A 55 10.84 6.40 10.66
C ARG A 55 10.20 5.90 9.37
N ILE A 56 9.29 6.69 8.79
CA ILE A 56 8.58 6.36 7.54
C ILE A 56 9.55 6.13 6.35
N TYR A 57 10.81 6.57 6.47
CA TYR A 57 11.89 6.38 5.50
C TYR A 57 12.96 5.35 5.92
N ALA A 58 12.85 4.72 7.08
CA ALA A 58 13.77 3.67 7.49
C ALA A 58 13.28 2.31 7.03
N ASN A 59 14.17 1.58 6.38
CA ASN A 59 14.06 0.17 5.99
C ASN A 59 14.12 -0.82 7.18
N GLU A 60 13.99 -0.34 8.42
CA GLU A 60 14.39 -1.10 9.63
C GLU A 60 13.22 -1.68 10.44
N SER A 61 11.98 -1.62 9.97
CA SER A 61 10.83 -2.14 10.72
C SER A 61 10.19 -3.35 10.06
N ILE A 62 10.92 -4.46 10.06
CA ILE A 62 10.38 -5.75 9.65
C ILE A 62 9.33 -6.17 10.67
N ALA A 63 8.12 -6.54 10.23
CA ALA A 63 7.12 -7.19 11.08
C ALA A 63 7.56 -8.64 11.41
N THR A 64 8.71 -8.84 12.03
CA THR A 64 9.05 -10.10 12.68
C THR A 64 8.58 -10.03 14.13
N MET A 65 7.38 -10.57 14.34
CA MET A 65 6.92 -11.08 15.64
C MET A 65 6.83 -10.08 16.81
N HIS A 66 5.95 -9.07 16.75
CA HIS A 66 5.43 -8.44 17.98
C HIS A 66 3.90 -8.40 17.95
N PRO A 67 3.22 -9.48 18.40
CA PRO A 67 1.78 -9.54 18.50
C PRO A 67 1.30 -8.96 19.84
N ALA A 68 0.14 -8.29 19.77
CA ALA A 68 -0.63 -7.66 20.84
C ALA A 68 -0.37 -6.15 21.03
N GLU A 69 -1.43 -5.37 20.76
CA GLU A 69 -1.66 -3.98 21.22
C GLU A 69 -1.17 -2.80 20.37
N ARG A 70 -0.53 -2.99 19.21
CA ARG A 70 -0.20 -1.86 18.32
C ARG A 70 -1.20 -1.72 17.17
N VAL A 71 -1.96 -0.62 17.20
CA VAL A 71 -2.78 -0.12 16.08
C VAL A 71 -1.90 0.03 14.85
N VAL A 72 -2.27 -0.58 13.72
CA VAL A 72 -1.50 -0.48 12.46
C VAL A 72 -1.86 0.83 11.78
N ASN A 73 -1.02 1.86 11.95
CA ASN A 73 -1.22 3.18 11.37
C ASN A 73 -0.32 3.45 10.16
N SER A 74 0.72 2.64 9.95
CA SER A 74 1.57 2.71 8.77
C SER A 74 1.85 1.30 8.25
N LEU A 75 1.76 1.13 6.94
CA LEU A 75 1.98 -0.14 6.27
C LEU A 75 2.81 0.10 5.00
N THR A 76 3.86 -0.69 4.82
CA THR A 76 4.68 -0.68 3.61
C THR A 76 4.81 -2.08 3.06
N LEU A 77 4.41 -2.23 1.80
CA LEU A 77 4.51 -3.47 1.05
C LEU A 77 5.57 -3.30 -0.04
N VAL A 78 6.57 -4.18 -0.02
CA VAL A 78 7.64 -4.23 -1.02
C VAL A 78 7.88 -5.68 -1.37
N GLU A 79 7.20 -6.15 -2.41
CA GLU A 79 7.34 -7.53 -2.90
C GLU A 79 7.35 -7.51 -4.43
N PRO A 80 8.51 -7.71 -5.08
CA PRO A 80 8.62 -7.69 -6.54
C PRO A 80 7.64 -8.67 -7.20
N ASN A 81 6.72 -8.15 -8.01
CA ASN A 81 5.65 -8.90 -8.70
C ASN A 81 4.65 -9.58 -7.76
N GLY A 82 4.64 -9.26 -6.46
CA GLY A 82 3.61 -9.70 -5.53
C GLY A 82 2.27 -9.05 -5.84
N VAL A 83 1.17 -9.78 -5.65
CA VAL A 83 -0.19 -9.22 -5.79
C VAL A 83 -0.57 -8.51 -4.51
N VAL A 84 -1.06 -7.27 -4.60
CA VAL A 84 -1.58 -6.51 -3.46
C VAL A 84 -2.84 -7.20 -2.90
N PRO A 85 -2.83 -7.70 -1.66
CA PRO A 85 -4.00 -8.33 -1.05
C PRO A 85 -5.06 -7.27 -0.73
N GLU A 86 -6.28 -7.44 -1.21
CA GLU A 86 -7.35 -6.46 -1.00
C GLU A 86 -7.69 -6.26 0.49
N SER A 87 -7.42 -7.25 1.33
CA SER A 87 -7.62 -7.21 2.77
C SER A 87 -6.84 -6.10 3.48
N ILE A 88 -5.75 -5.58 2.91
CA ILE A 88 -5.00 -4.46 3.52
C ILE A 88 -5.84 -3.18 3.57
N PHE A 89 -6.83 -3.03 2.68
CA PHE A 89 -7.74 -1.89 2.69
C PHE A 89 -8.75 -1.95 3.84
N CYS A 90 -8.77 -3.04 4.61
CA CYS A 90 -9.60 -3.16 5.80
C CYS A 90 -8.95 -2.62 7.08
N LEU A 91 -7.69 -2.18 7.03
CA LEU A 91 -6.96 -1.58 8.13
C LEU A 91 -7.42 -0.12 8.33
N LYS A 92 -8.55 0.06 9.02
CA LYS A 92 -9.24 1.37 9.13
C LYS A 92 -8.43 2.46 9.83
N GLU A 93 -7.47 2.07 10.67
CA GLU A 93 -6.60 2.99 11.41
C GLU A 93 -5.35 3.42 10.60
N LEU A 94 -5.25 2.98 9.35
CA LEU A 94 -4.11 3.27 8.50
C LEU A 94 -4.07 4.74 8.10
N GLN A 95 -2.96 5.40 8.45
CA GLN A 95 -2.64 6.77 8.10
C GLN A 95 -1.62 6.84 6.96
N TYR A 96 -0.73 5.86 6.85
CA TYR A 96 0.34 5.83 5.85
C TYR A 96 0.34 4.50 5.11
N LEU A 97 0.16 4.53 3.79
CA LEU A 97 0.21 3.35 2.93
C LEU A 97 1.24 3.55 1.84
N ILE A 98 2.22 2.65 1.78
CA ILE A 98 3.26 2.63 0.75
C ILE A 98 3.25 1.27 0.07
N ILE A 99 3.08 1.25 -1.25
CA ILE A 99 3.07 0.04 -2.08
C ILE A 99 4.13 0.22 -3.17
N LYS A 100 5.13 -0.70 -3.20
CA LYS A 100 6.24 -0.62 -4.16
C LYS A 100 6.46 -1.96 -4.85
N HIS A 101 6.65 -1.91 -6.17
CA HIS A 101 7.02 -3.08 -6.99
C HIS A 101 6.00 -4.23 -6.98
N MET A 102 4.72 -3.92 -6.74
CA MET A 102 3.63 -4.89 -6.68
C MET A 102 2.64 -4.71 -7.84
N VAL A 103 1.79 -5.72 -8.05
CA VAL A 103 0.70 -5.70 -9.04
C VAL A 103 -0.66 -5.67 -8.34
N PHE A 104 -1.62 -4.99 -8.94
CA PHE A 104 -3.01 -4.98 -8.47
C PHE A 104 -3.84 -5.98 -9.28
N THR A 105 -4.84 -6.57 -8.66
CA THR A 105 -5.82 -7.40 -9.39
C THR A 105 -6.48 -6.55 -10.47
N ASP A 106 -6.53 -7.10 -11.70
CA ASP A 106 -7.06 -6.45 -12.90
C ASP A 106 -6.36 -5.12 -13.29
N ASP A 107 -5.18 -4.83 -12.72
CA ASP A 107 -4.46 -3.56 -12.88
C ASP A 107 -5.29 -2.32 -12.47
N ILE A 108 -6.17 -2.49 -11.47
CA ILE A 108 -7.04 -1.42 -10.94
C ILE A 108 -6.76 -1.21 -9.45
N LEU A 109 -6.64 0.05 -9.02
CA LEU A 109 -6.72 0.38 -7.59
C LEU A 109 -8.17 0.17 -7.10
N PRO A 110 -8.46 -0.73 -6.14
CA PRO A 110 -9.83 -1.14 -5.82
C PRO A 110 -10.63 -0.08 -5.07
N ASP A 111 -11.95 -0.14 -5.20
CA ASP A 111 -12.89 0.75 -4.49
C ASP A 111 -12.80 0.60 -2.96
N SER A 112 -12.33 -0.56 -2.48
CA SER A 112 -12.00 -0.81 -1.08
C SER A 112 -11.02 0.22 -0.49
N LEU A 113 -10.27 0.97 -1.31
CA LEU A 113 -9.51 2.14 -0.90
C LEU A 113 -10.34 3.13 -0.05
N ALA A 114 -11.64 3.25 -0.33
CA ALA A 114 -12.56 4.10 0.45
C ALA A 114 -12.62 3.72 1.94
N ASN A 115 -12.22 2.52 2.35
CA ASN A 115 -12.26 2.14 3.76
C ASN A 115 -11.19 2.84 4.61
N LEU A 116 -10.14 3.39 3.98
CA LEU A 116 -9.01 4.04 4.66
C LEU A 116 -9.31 5.53 4.95
N GLN A 117 -10.41 5.82 5.66
CA GLN A 117 -10.97 7.17 5.81
C GLN A 117 -10.05 8.19 6.52
N ILE A 118 -9.09 7.72 7.30
CA ILE A 118 -8.09 8.57 7.98
C ILE A 118 -6.73 8.57 7.30
N LEU A 119 -6.63 8.00 6.08
CA LEU A 119 -5.39 7.96 5.32
C LEU A 119 -4.89 9.37 5.03
N ARG A 120 -3.61 9.58 5.32
CA ARG A 120 -2.90 10.85 5.25
C ARG A 120 -1.88 10.88 4.12
N ARG A 121 -1.23 9.73 3.88
CA ARG A 121 -0.23 9.54 2.82
C ARG A 121 -0.49 8.25 2.07
N LEU A 122 -0.58 8.37 0.75
CA LEU A 122 -0.65 7.24 -0.17
C LEU A 122 0.51 7.32 -1.15
N GLU A 123 1.35 6.29 -1.16
CA GLU A 123 2.39 6.12 -2.16
C GLU A 123 2.22 4.80 -2.88
N ILE A 124 2.14 4.89 -4.20
CA ILE A 124 2.11 3.74 -5.10
C ILE A 124 3.21 3.99 -6.12
N ILE A 125 4.24 3.13 -6.12
CA ILE A 125 5.45 3.36 -6.91
C ILE A 125 5.83 2.08 -7.65
N ASN A 126 6.14 2.19 -8.95
CA ASN A 126 6.54 1.08 -9.80
C ASN A 126 5.50 -0.05 -9.75
N THR A 127 4.24 0.28 -10.08
CA THR A 127 3.13 -0.69 -10.14
C THR A 127 2.52 -0.67 -11.53
N THR A 128 1.85 -1.74 -11.95
CA THR A 128 1.29 -1.87 -13.31
C THR A 128 -0.14 -1.36 -13.43
N ILE A 129 -0.63 -0.55 -12.47
CA ILE A 129 -2.00 -0.04 -12.49
C ILE A 129 -2.26 0.65 -13.84
N THR A 130 -3.45 0.50 -14.40
CA THR A 130 -3.86 1.23 -15.61
C THR A 130 -5.13 2.04 -15.37
N LYS A 131 -5.80 1.80 -14.24
CA LYS A 131 -7.03 2.48 -13.87
C LYS A 131 -7.07 2.82 -12.39
N MET A 132 -7.30 4.10 -12.11
CA MET A 132 -7.61 4.58 -10.76
C MET A 132 -9.10 4.45 -10.46
N THR A 133 -9.43 4.15 -9.20
CA THR A 133 -10.79 4.25 -8.68
C THR A 133 -11.19 5.71 -8.42
N ASN A 134 -12.48 6.03 -8.58
CA ASN A 134 -13.05 7.31 -8.14
C ASN A 134 -13.06 7.46 -6.61
N GLN A 135 -12.92 6.35 -5.87
CA GLN A 135 -12.87 6.34 -4.40
C GLN A 135 -11.63 7.03 -3.83
N LEU A 136 -10.59 7.30 -4.64
CA LEU A 136 -9.47 8.14 -4.21
C LEU A 136 -9.96 9.48 -3.63
N THR A 137 -11.01 10.06 -4.22
CA THR A 137 -11.58 11.36 -3.83
C THR A 137 -12.37 11.33 -2.52
N SER A 138 -12.60 10.13 -1.96
CA SER A 138 -13.22 9.95 -0.64
C SER A 138 -12.24 10.19 0.50
N LEU A 139 -10.92 10.15 0.25
CA LEU A 139 -9.86 10.26 1.25
C LEU A 139 -9.63 11.73 1.69
N LYS A 140 -10.57 12.28 2.47
CA LYS A 140 -10.59 13.71 2.86
C LYS A 140 -9.43 14.14 3.78
N HIS A 141 -8.68 13.19 4.33
CA HIS A 141 -7.52 13.44 5.18
C HIS A 141 -6.19 13.33 4.44
N LEU A 142 -6.22 12.94 3.16
CA LEU A 142 -5.02 12.78 2.35
C LEU A 142 -4.36 14.14 2.15
N TYR A 143 -3.07 14.21 2.46
CA TYR A 143 -2.27 15.41 2.23
C TYR A 143 -1.04 15.15 1.33
N TRP A 144 -0.67 13.88 1.16
CA TRP A 144 0.46 13.44 0.35
C TRP A 144 0.02 12.31 -0.58
N LEU A 145 0.17 12.52 -1.89
CA LEU A 145 -0.15 11.54 -2.93
C LEU A 145 1.02 11.35 -3.88
N THR A 146 1.61 10.16 -3.89
CA THR A 146 2.66 9.77 -4.84
C THR A 146 2.14 8.60 -5.68
N LEU A 147 2.06 8.78 -7.00
CA LEU A 147 1.72 7.75 -7.97
C LEU A 147 2.81 7.77 -9.05
N VAL A 148 3.93 7.09 -8.81
CA VAL A 148 5.10 7.16 -9.71
C VAL A 148 5.25 5.86 -10.48
N ASN A 149 5.47 5.95 -11.79
CA ASN A 149 5.64 4.77 -12.65
C ASN A 149 4.48 3.78 -12.48
N CYS A 150 3.25 4.29 -12.66
CA CYS A 150 1.99 3.56 -12.49
C CYS A 150 1.17 3.47 -13.79
N SER A 151 1.76 3.67 -14.98
CA SER A 151 1.09 3.56 -16.30
C SER A 151 -0.29 4.23 -16.44
N LEU A 152 -0.61 5.23 -15.61
CA LEU A 152 -1.96 5.80 -15.53
C LEU A 152 -2.23 6.73 -16.72
N PRO A 153 -3.30 6.51 -17.51
CA PRO A 153 -3.69 7.41 -18.58
C PRO A 153 -4.48 8.64 -18.08
N GLN A 154 -5.15 8.50 -16.93
CA GLN A 154 -5.96 9.54 -16.29
C GLN A 154 -6.08 9.31 -14.78
N LEU A 155 -6.37 10.38 -14.04
CA LEU A 155 -6.79 10.36 -12.64
C LEU A 155 -8.26 10.80 -12.52
N PRO A 156 -8.99 10.38 -11.47
CA PRO A 156 -10.29 10.97 -11.16
C PRO A 156 -10.13 12.48 -10.86
N ASN A 157 -11.22 13.23 -10.97
CA ASN A 157 -11.22 14.65 -10.60
C ASN A 157 -10.90 14.81 -9.10
N LEU A 158 -9.85 15.56 -8.78
CA LEU A 158 -9.30 15.67 -7.43
C LEU A 158 -9.87 16.84 -6.60
N THR A 159 -10.91 17.57 -7.07
CA THR A 159 -11.49 18.77 -6.38
C THR A 159 -11.82 18.50 -4.91
N ASN A 160 -12.13 17.26 -4.62
CA ASN A 160 -12.56 16.76 -3.33
C ASN A 160 -11.43 16.45 -2.35
N LEU A 161 -10.17 16.57 -2.76
CA LEU A 161 -8.95 16.34 -1.99
C LEU A 161 -8.33 17.65 -1.49
N SER A 162 -9.12 18.45 -0.76
CA SER A 162 -8.77 19.82 -0.37
C SER A 162 -7.58 19.97 0.60
N LYS A 163 -7.04 18.88 1.13
CA LYS A 163 -5.87 18.89 2.04
C LYS A 163 -4.57 18.44 1.37
N VAL A 164 -4.62 18.01 0.10
CA VAL A 164 -3.45 17.56 -0.63
C VAL A 164 -2.58 18.77 -0.98
N TRP A 165 -1.37 18.78 -0.44
CA TRP A 165 -0.35 19.80 -0.71
C TRP A 165 0.88 19.22 -1.41
N HIS A 166 1.07 17.90 -1.35
CA HIS A 166 2.12 17.20 -2.09
C HIS A 166 1.53 16.20 -3.08
N ILE A 167 1.90 16.34 -4.35
CA ILE A 167 1.53 15.42 -5.43
C ILE A 167 2.75 15.14 -6.30
N GLU A 168 3.06 13.87 -6.49
CA GLU A 168 4.10 13.39 -7.40
C GLU A 168 3.50 12.34 -8.34
N LEU A 169 3.51 12.60 -9.65
CA LEU A 169 2.84 11.78 -10.68
C LEU A 169 3.79 11.35 -11.80
N ASP A 170 5.09 11.36 -11.54
CA ASP A 170 6.12 11.15 -12.55
C ASP A 170 6.02 9.76 -13.20
N HIS A 171 6.43 9.67 -14.46
CA HIS A 171 6.46 8.42 -15.23
C HIS A 171 5.08 7.75 -15.38
N ASN A 172 4.02 8.54 -15.61
CA ASN A 172 2.72 8.04 -16.06
C ASN A 172 2.40 8.45 -17.50
N HIS A 173 1.20 8.11 -17.97
CA HIS A 173 0.67 8.47 -19.28
C HIS A 173 -0.45 9.51 -19.20
N LEU A 174 -0.41 10.36 -18.15
CA LEU A 174 -1.45 11.34 -17.88
C LEU A 174 -1.50 12.40 -18.99
N SER A 175 -2.66 12.54 -19.61
CA SER A 175 -2.91 13.58 -20.63
C SER A 175 -3.50 14.86 -20.04
N LYS A 176 -4.13 14.77 -18.87
CA LYS A 176 -4.78 15.87 -18.17
C LYS A 176 -4.83 15.57 -16.66
N LEU A 177 -4.86 16.64 -15.87
CA LEU A 177 -5.11 16.60 -14.44
C LEU A 177 -6.23 17.60 -14.12
N ASP A 178 -7.28 17.14 -13.43
CA ASP A 178 -8.47 17.92 -13.09
C ASP A 178 -8.67 17.99 -11.58
N GLY A 179 -9.20 19.12 -11.11
CA GLY A 179 -9.62 19.27 -9.71
C GLY A 179 -8.49 19.62 -8.73
N LEU A 180 -7.40 20.18 -9.23
CA LEU A 180 -6.41 20.86 -8.42
C LEU A 180 -6.36 22.30 -8.92
N ASP A 181 -7.14 23.17 -8.28
CA ASP A 181 -7.00 24.60 -8.53
C ASP A 181 -5.68 25.03 -7.90
N GLY A 182 -4.78 25.61 -8.71
CA GLY A 182 -3.39 25.84 -8.35
C GLY A 182 -3.22 26.78 -7.15
N GLU A 183 -3.07 26.20 -5.97
CA GLU A 183 -2.26 26.76 -4.88
C GLU A 183 -1.13 25.76 -4.55
N THR A 184 -0.35 25.38 -5.56
CA THR A 184 1.01 24.88 -5.30
C THR A 184 1.89 26.12 -5.22
N GLU A 185 2.11 26.64 -4.01
CA GLU A 185 3.17 27.62 -3.78
C GLU A 185 4.51 27.02 -4.24
N ALA A 186 5.18 27.77 -5.11
CA ALA A 186 6.50 27.47 -5.66
C ALA A 186 7.63 27.70 -4.65
#